data_AF-A0A975JEL8-F1
#
_entry.id   AF-A0A975JEL8-F1
#
_cell.length_a   1.000
_cell.length_b   1.000
_cell.length_c   1.000
_cell.angle_alpha   90.00
_cell.angle_beta   90.00
_cell.angle_gamma   90.00
#
_symmetry.space_group_name_H-M   'P 1'
#
loop_
_entity.id
_entity.type
_entity.pdbx_description
1 polymer ?
#
loop_
_entity_poly.entity_id
_entity_poly.type
_entity_poly.pdbx_seq_one_letter_code
_entity_poly.pdbx_strand_id
1 'polypeptide(L)'
;MTPKTPASGWTAKRRLALAALALVGVFAAGVALSPPRDPGVAVIGDRADALRAALGDLPQGDPTVTIVTIARWDNLRHLPDIAETCWDACHNRVAGHITLTRMRFGATQKTVVFHLPSFGGDMACIAARARQELSRLRADAPCAPQVARRAVWILPMGLGRI
;
A
#
# COMPACT_ATOMS: atom_id res chain seq x y z
N MET A 1 15.60 59.15 -8.52
CA MET A 1 15.43 58.15 -7.44
C MET A 1 14.03 57.57 -7.55
N THR A 2 13.89 56.35 -8.05
CA THR A 2 12.60 55.65 -8.14
C THR A 2 12.31 54.98 -6.79
N PRO A 3 11.21 55.31 -6.09
CA PRO A 3 10.91 54.70 -4.81
C PRO A 3 10.51 53.23 -5.03
N LYS A 4 11.29 52.32 -4.44
CA LYS A 4 10.93 50.89 -4.36
C LYS A 4 9.74 50.75 -3.40
N THR A 5 8.57 50.46 -3.94
CA THR A 5 7.37 50.13 -3.17
C THR A 5 7.65 48.85 -2.36
N PRO A 6 7.51 48.85 -1.03
CA PRO A 6 7.66 47.63 -0.24
C PRO A 6 6.52 46.68 -0.61
N ALA A 7 6.85 45.55 -1.21
CA ALA A 7 5.89 44.48 -1.44
C ALA A 7 5.37 44.02 -0.07
N SER A 8 4.14 44.42 0.25
CA SER A 8 3.47 44.06 1.50
C SER A 8 3.41 42.54 1.65
N GLY A 9 4.15 41.98 2.62
CA GLY A 9 4.16 40.55 2.91
C GLY A 9 2.78 39.98 3.28
N TRP A 10 1.79 40.85 3.53
CA TRP A 10 0.41 40.49 3.81
C TRP A 10 -0.34 39.99 2.57
N THR A 11 -0.13 40.59 1.39
CA THR A 11 -0.75 40.12 0.15
C THR A 11 -0.15 38.80 -0.34
N ALA A 12 1.14 38.57 -0.10
CA ALA A 12 1.81 37.31 -0.44
C ALA A 12 1.25 36.13 0.38
N LYS A 13 1.08 36.28 1.71
CA LYS A 13 0.50 35.25 2.58
C LYS A 13 -0.95 34.91 2.20
N ARG A 14 -1.76 35.92 1.87
CA ARG A 14 -3.15 35.72 1.44
C ARG A 14 -3.26 34.97 0.11
N ARG A 15 -2.37 35.27 -0.85
CA ARG A 15 -2.30 34.56 -2.13
C ARG A 15 -1.86 33.11 -1.96
N LEU A 16 -0.88 32.84 -1.10
CA LEU A 16 -0.46 31.48 -0.75
C LEU A 16 -1.58 30.68 -0.09
N ALA A 17 -2.31 31.26 0.85
CA ALA A 17 -3.45 30.60 1.49
C ALA A 17 -4.58 30.28 0.51
N LEU A 18 -4.91 31.22 -0.40
CA LEU A 18 -5.90 30.99 -1.46
C LEU A 18 -5.45 29.92 -2.45
N ALA A 19 -4.17 29.91 -2.85
CA ALA A 19 -3.62 28.88 -3.73
C ALA A 19 -3.65 27.49 -3.06
N ALA A 20 -3.34 27.41 -1.77
CA ALA A 20 -3.43 26.17 -1.00
C ALA A 20 -4.89 25.67 -0.91
N LEU A 21 -5.83 26.56 -0.61
CA LEU A 21 -7.26 26.22 -0.58
C LEU A 21 -7.77 25.76 -1.95
N ALA A 22 -7.35 26.40 -3.04
CA ALA A 22 -7.70 25.99 -4.39
C ALA A 22 -7.15 24.59 -4.72
N LEU A 23 -5.89 24.30 -4.35
CA LEU A 23 -5.29 22.97 -4.51
C LEU A 23 -6.02 21.90 -3.70
N VAL A 24 -6.38 22.20 -2.45
CA VAL A 24 -7.20 21.29 -1.61
C VAL A 24 -8.56 21.04 -2.24
N GLY A 25 -9.22 22.09 -2.76
CA GLY A 25 -10.50 21.97 -3.44
C GLY A 25 -10.43 21.12 -4.71
N VAL A 26 -9.41 21.33 -5.56
CA VAL A 26 -9.18 20.52 -6.77
C VAL A 26 -8.88 19.06 -6.41
N PHE A 27 -8.08 18.81 -5.38
CA PHE A 27 -7.79 17.47 -4.91
C PHE A 27 -9.05 16.77 -4.39
N ALA A 28 -9.83 17.43 -3.55
CA ALA A 28 -11.08 16.89 -3.02
C ALA A 28 -12.10 16.59 -4.13
N ALA A 29 -12.22 17.48 -5.13
CA ALA A 29 -13.08 17.26 -6.29
C ALA A 29 -12.59 16.08 -7.13
N GLY A 30 -11.28 15.95 -7.35
CA GLY A 30 -10.71 14.80 -8.07
C GLY A 30 -10.96 13.46 -7.36
N VAL A 31 -10.91 13.44 -6.02
CA VAL A 31 -11.26 12.26 -5.21
C VAL A 31 -12.76 11.95 -5.31
N ALA A 32 -13.62 12.96 -5.19
CA ALA A 32 -15.08 12.78 -5.23
C ALA A 32 -15.59 12.34 -6.60
N LEU A 33 -14.93 12.76 -7.69
CA LEU A 33 -15.29 12.42 -9.07
C LEU A 33 -14.66 11.09 -9.54
N SER A 34 -13.80 10.47 -8.75
CA SER A 34 -13.23 9.17 -9.09
C SER A 34 -14.29 8.07 -8.87
N PRO A 35 -14.59 7.23 -9.88
CA PRO A 35 -15.57 6.16 -9.71
C PRO A 35 -15.17 5.22 -8.57
N PRO A 36 -16.13 4.69 -7.79
CA PRO A 36 -15.87 3.59 -6.86
C PRO A 36 -15.31 2.42 -7.67
N ARG A 37 -14.09 1.99 -7.36
CA ARG A 37 -13.53 0.76 -7.93
C ARG A 37 -13.61 -0.30 -6.84
N ASP A 38 -14.34 -1.38 -7.13
CA ASP A 38 -14.26 -2.56 -6.29
C ASP A 38 -12.82 -3.09 -6.37
N PRO A 39 -12.13 -3.23 -5.23
CA PRO A 39 -10.75 -3.64 -5.23
C PRO A 39 -10.65 -5.10 -5.67
N GLY A 40 -10.12 -5.35 -6.87
CA GLY A 40 -9.76 -6.70 -7.28
C GLY A 40 -8.63 -7.24 -6.41
N VAL A 41 -8.69 -8.52 -6.06
CA VAL A 41 -7.65 -9.20 -5.27
C VAL A 41 -7.00 -10.28 -6.13
N ALA A 42 -5.71 -10.09 -6.43
CA ALA A 42 -4.88 -11.14 -7.01
C ALA A 42 -4.13 -11.88 -5.90
N VAL A 43 -4.14 -13.21 -5.92
CA VAL A 43 -3.32 -14.04 -5.03
C VAL A 43 -2.32 -14.82 -5.88
N ILE A 44 -1.04 -14.76 -5.57
CA ILE A 44 0.03 -15.43 -6.34
C ILE A 44 1.08 -16.03 -5.41
N GLY A 45 1.82 -17.04 -5.92
CA GLY A 45 2.95 -17.65 -5.20
C GLY A 45 2.64 -19.01 -4.59
N ASP A 46 3.45 -19.41 -3.61
CA ASP A 46 3.43 -20.73 -2.99
C ASP A 46 2.13 -20.95 -2.21
N ARG A 47 1.41 -22.05 -2.48
CA ARG A 47 0.10 -22.34 -1.87
C ARG A 47 -0.97 -21.26 -2.10
N ALA A 48 -0.88 -20.51 -3.22
CA ALA A 48 -1.89 -19.51 -3.58
C ALA A 48 -3.31 -20.09 -3.62
N ASP A 49 -3.52 -21.31 -4.13
CA ASP A 49 -4.83 -21.96 -4.18
C ASP A 49 -5.41 -22.21 -2.79
N ALA A 50 -4.57 -22.66 -1.85
CA ALA A 50 -4.99 -22.86 -0.46
C ALA A 50 -5.36 -21.52 0.21
N LEU A 51 -4.64 -20.43 -0.11
CA LEU A 51 -4.99 -19.11 0.40
C LEU A 51 -6.29 -18.59 -0.23
N ARG A 52 -6.49 -18.77 -1.54
CA ARG A 52 -7.76 -18.39 -2.21
C ARG A 52 -8.94 -19.13 -1.61
N ALA A 53 -8.82 -20.45 -1.44
CA ALA A 53 -9.83 -21.26 -0.78
C ALA A 53 -10.10 -20.78 0.66
N ALA A 54 -9.05 -20.44 1.41
CA ALA A 54 -9.19 -19.93 2.77
C ALA A 54 -9.76 -18.50 2.84
N LEU A 55 -9.57 -17.68 1.81
CA LEU A 55 -10.12 -16.32 1.69
C LEU A 55 -11.61 -16.35 1.30
N GLY A 56 -12.03 -17.34 0.52
CA GLY A 56 -13.39 -17.48 0.01
C GLY A 56 -13.60 -16.64 -1.24
N ASP A 57 -14.85 -16.24 -1.49
CA ASP A 57 -15.21 -15.41 -2.63
C ASP A 57 -14.60 -14.01 -2.48
N LEU A 58 -13.67 -13.69 -3.37
CA LEU A 58 -13.05 -12.38 -3.48
C LEU A 58 -13.69 -11.62 -4.65
N PRO A 59 -13.83 -10.29 -4.57
CA PRO A 59 -14.31 -9.48 -5.69
C PRO A 59 -13.44 -9.70 -6.92
N GLN A 60 -14.07 -10.09 -8.04
CA GLN A 60 -13.38 -10.20 -9.33
C GLN A 60 -13.41 -8.84 -10.03
N GLY A 61 -12.25 -8.20 -10.11
CA GLY A 61 -12.05 -6.90 -10.76
C GLY A 61 -10.56 -6.67 -11.02
N ASP A 62 -10.21 -5.51 -11.59
CA ASP A 62 -8.80 -5.15 -11.77
C ASP A 62 -8.06 -5.17 -10.43
N PRO A 63 -6.93 -5.92 -10.32
CA PRO A 63 -6.32 -6.17 -9.03
C PRO A 63 -5.66 -4.91 -8.47
N THR A 64 -6.31 -4.29 -7.49
CA THR A 64 -5.74 -3.20 -6.70
C THR A 64 -4.93 -3.72 -5.52
N VAL A 65 -5.23 -4.94 -5.05
CA VAL A 65 -4.48 -5.64 -4.02
C VAL A 65 -3.90 -6.93 -4.57
N THR A 66 -2.59 -7.11 -4.42
CA THR A 66 -1.87 -8.34 -4.78
C THR A 66 -1.33 -9.00 -3.52
N ILE A 67 -1.81 -10.19 -3.19
CA ILE A 67 -1.30 -11.00 -2.10
C ILE A 67 -0.32 -12.03 -2.66
N VAL A 68 0.87 -12.07 -2.08
CA VAL A 68 1.99 -12.89 -2.52
C VAL A 68 2.36 -13.81 -1.37
N THR A 69 2.28 -15.11 -1.58
CA THR A 69 2.72 -16.11 -0.61
C THR A 69 4.04 -16.72 -1.05
N ILE A 70 5.00 -16.82 -0.14
CA ILE A 70 6.32 -17.38 -0.44
C ILE A 70 6.75 -18.37 0.64
N ALA A 71 7.26 -19.52 0.22
CA ALA A 71 7.87 -20.51 1.09
C ALA A 71 9.31 -20.14 1.47
N ARG A 72 10.00 -19.38 0.62
CA ARG A 72 11.36 -18.89 0.84
C ARG A 72 11.51 -17.47 0.32
N TRP A 73 12.26 -16.63 1.03
CA TRP A 73 12.58 -15.27 0.58
C TRP A 73 13.27 -15.23 -0.79
N ASP A 74 14.07 -16.26 -1.10
CA ASP A 74 14.75 -16.36 -2.38
C ASP A 74 13.80 -16.51 -3.57
N ASN A 75 12.55 -16.95 -3.36
CA ASN A 75 11.56 -17.08 -4.43
C ASN A 75 11.10 -15.71 -4.98
N LEU A 76 11.23 -14.62 -4.20
CA LEU A 76 10.88 -13.27 -4.63
C LEU A 76 11.69 -12.78 -5.84
N ARG A 77 12.88 -13.32 -6.08
CA ARG A 77 13.70 -12.98 -7.26
C ARG A 77 13.00 -13.29 -8.58
N HIS A 78 12.02 -14.19 -8.57
CA HIS A 78 11.20 -14.54 -9.74
C HIS A 78 10.00 -13.60 -9.93
N LEU A 79 9.85 -12.60 -9.05
CA LEU A 79 8.85 -11.55 -9.09
C LEU A 79 9.56 -10.19 -9.11
N PRO A 80 10.21 -9.82 -10.23
CA PRO A 80 11.13 -8.68 -10.30
C PRO A 80 10.45 -7.37 -9.88
N ASP A 81 9.21 -7.12 -10.30
CA ASP A 81 8.45 -5.93 -9.94
C ASP A 81 8.26 -5.80 -8.41
N ILE A 82 8.01 -6.92 -7.73
CA ILE A 82 7.79 -6.96 -6.27
C ILE A 82 9.13 -6.84 -5.56
N ALA A 83 10.17 -7.52 -6.05
CA ALA A 83 11.51 -7.45 -5.50
C ALA A 83 12.09 -6.03 -5.57
N GLU A 84 11.93 -5.34 -6.70
CA GLU A 84 12.32 -3.93 -6.87
C GLU A 84 11.53 -3.01 -5.93
N THR A 85 10.22 -3.24 -5.80
CA THR A 85 9.35 -2.46 -4.90
C THR A 85 9.71 -2.64 -3.43
N CYS A 86 10.12 -3.85 -3.05
CA CYS A 86 10.34 -4.24 -1.67
C CYS A 86 11.78 -3.95 -1.18
N TRP A 87 12.76 -3.97 -2.08
CA TRP A 87 14.17 -3.67 -1.85
C TRP A 87 14.69 -4.17 -0.48
N ASP A 88 15.15 -3.25 0.39
CA ASP A 88 15.71 -3.53 1.73
C ASP A 88 14.75 -4.32 2.62
N ALA A 89 13.43 -4.15 2.48
CA ALA A 89 12.46 -4.82 3.33
C ALA A 89 12.43 -6.33 3.07
N CYS A 90 12.54 -6.74 1.80
CA CYS A 90 12.63 -8.16 1.42
C CYS A 90 14.05 -8.69 1.58
N HIS A 91 15.06 -7.86 1.33
CA HIS A 91 16.46 -8.25 1.43
C HIS A 91 16.87 -8.61 2.87
N ASN A 92 16.37 -7.86 3.85
CA ASN A 92 16.71 -8.08 5.26
C ASN A 92 15.99 -9.30 5.87
N ARG A 93 14.99 -9.89 5.20
CA ARG A 93 14.28 -11.13 5.62
C ARG A 93 13.75 -11.13 7.06
N VAL A 94 13.53 -9.94 7.64
CA VAL A 94 13.27 -9.76 9.08
C VAL A 94 11.80 -9.87 9.48
N ALA A 95 10.87 -9.77 8.53
CA ALA A 95 9.43 -9.74 8.82
C ALA A 95 8.70 -10.85 8.07
N GLY A 96 7.94 -11.69 8.79
CA GLY A 96 7.13 -12.74 8.17
C GLY A 96 5.99 -12.19 7.31
N HIS A 97 5.63 -10.91 7.49
CA HIS A 97 4.60 -10.22 6.73
C HIS A 97 5.10 -8.83 6.32
N ILE A 98 5.06 -8.53 5.01
CA ILE A 98 5.42 -7.23 4.46
C ILE A 98 4.23 -6.66 3.69
N THR A 99 3.86 -5.40 3.96
CA THR A 99 2.86 -4.66 3.22
C THR A 99 3.54 -3.54 2.44
N LEU A 100 3.37 -3.51 1.13
CA LEU A 100 3.90 -2.49 0.22
C LEU A 100 2.70 -1.71 -0.34
N THR A 101 2.66 -0.40 -0.12
CA THR A 101 1.60 0.44 -0.67
C THR A 101 2.21 1.46 -1.60
N ARG A 102 1.88 1.37 -2.89
CA ARG A 102 2.30 2.30 -3.93
C ARG A 102 1.15 3.26 -4.24
N MET A 103 1.37 4.55 -4.00
CA MET A 103 0.43 5.59 -4.38
C MET A 103 0.69 6.05 -5.81
N ARG A 104 -0.34 6.04 -6.64
CA ARG A 104 -0.36 6.63 -7.99
C ARG A 104 -1.46 7.69 -8.04
N PHE A 105 -1.34 8.67 -8.94
CA PHE A 105 -2.41 9.64 -9.15
C PHE A 105 -3.69 8.90 -9.58
N GLY A 106 -4.75 8.99 -8.78
CA GLY A 106 -6.04 8.34 -9.03
C GLY A 106 -6.09 6.83 -8.76
N ALA A 107 -5.02 6.20 -8.27
CA ALA A 107 -5.02 4.76 -7.94
C ALA A 107 -4.03 4.41 -6.84
N THR A 108 -4.40 3.50 -5.94
CA THR A 108 -3.47 2.92 -4.96
C THR A 108 -3.32 1.43 -5.27
N GLN A 109 -2.07 0.98 -5.34
CA GLN A 109 -1.76 -0.45 -5.50
C GLN A 109 -1.14 -0.95 -4.19
N LYS A 110 -1.69 -2.02 -3.65
CA LYS A 110 -1.21 -2.64 -2.41
C LYS A 110 -0.70 -4.04 -2.70
N THR A 111 0.53 -4.33 -2.33
CA THR A 111 1.11 -5.67 -2.40
C THR A 111 1.37 -6.18 -0.99
N VAL A 112 0.88 -7.36 -0.66
CA VAL A 112 1.04 -7.98 0.66
C VAL A 112 1.82 -9.27 0.49
N VAL A 113 3.00 -9.36 1.09
CA VAL A 113 3.87 -10.53 1.02
C VAL A 113 3.82 -11.29 2.36
N PHE A 114 3.52 -12.59 2.29
CA PHE A 114 3.53 -13.50 3.43
C PHE A 114 4.60 -14.57 3.26
N HIS A 115 5.52 -14.64 4.22
CA HIS A 115 6.49 -15.72 4.33
C HIS A 115 5.86 -16.87 5.14
N LEU A 116 5.44 -17.93 4.43
CA LEU A 116 4.68 -19.05 4.99
C LEU A 116 5.32 -19.68 6.24
N PRO A 117 6.65 -19.94 6.28
CA PRO A 117 7.28 -20.55 7.45
C PRO A 117 7.18 -19.71 8.72
N SER A 118 7.11 -18.38 8.59
CA SER A 118 6.97 -17.49 9.76
C SER A 118 5.62 -17.66 10.47
N PHE A 119 4.61 -18.21 9.78
CA PHE A 119 3.29 -18.51 10.34
C PHE A 119 3.11 -19.99 10.69
N GLY A 120 4.18 -20.80 10.65
CA GLY A 120 4.07 -22.25 10.84
C GLY A 120 3.22 -22.95 9.78
N GLY A 121 3.00 -22.32 8.61
CA GLY A 121 2.13 -22.86 7.57
C GLY A 121 0.62 -22.78 7.86
N ASP A 122 0.21 -22.03 8.90
CA ASP A 122 -1.20 -21.81 9.24
C ASP A 122 -1.90 -20.89 8.22
N MET A 123 -2.59 -21.51 7.26
CA MET A 123 -3.32 -20.81 6.22
C MET A 123 -4.54 -20.06 6.76
N ALA A 124 -5.16 -20.51 7.85
CA ALA A 124 -6.29 -19.80 8.44
C ALA A 124 -5.82 -18.48 9.06
N CYS A 125 -4.68 -18.49 9.76
CA CYS A 125 -4.07 -17.25 10.24
C CYS A 125 -3.61 -16.35 9.09
N ILE A 126 -2.93 -16.89 8.07
CA ILE A 126 -2.53 -16.08 6.90
C ILE A 126 -3.77 -15.46 6.24
N ALA A 127 -4.86 -16.20 6.07
CA ALA A 127 -6.11 -15.69 5.53
C ALA A 127 -6.74 -14.63 6.43
N ALA A 128 -6.74 -14.82 7.75
CA ALA A 128 -7.21 -13.80 8.70
C ALA A 128 -6.37 -12.52 8.59
N ARG A 129 -5.06 -12.63 8.44
CA ARG A 129 -4.16 -11.48 8.31
C ARG A 129 -4.28 -10.81 6.94
N ALA A 130 -4.47 -11.58 5.88
CA ALA A 130 -4.78 -11.07 4.55
C ALA A 130 -6.11 -10.32 4.55
N ARG A 131 -7.17 -10.88 5.16
CA ARG A 131 -8.45 -10.17 5.36
C ARG A 131 -8.28 -8.90 6.15
N GLN A 132 -7.43 -8.88 7.18
CA GLN A 132 -7.11 -7.63 7.89
C GLN A 132 -6.45 -6.61 6.96
N GLU A 133 -5.54 -7.00 6.08
CA GLU A 133 -4.97 -6.08 5.10
C GLU A 133 -5.99 -5.62 4.04
N LEU A 134 -7.02 -6.42 3.75
CA LEU A 134 -8.12 -6.04 2.87
C LEU A 134 -9.16 -5.15 3.56
N SER A 135 -9.45 -5.38 4.85
CA SER A 135 -10.51 -4.71 5.61
C SER A 135 -10.06 -3.49 6.41
N ARG A 136 -8.76 -3.36 6.73
CA ARG A 136 -8.29 -2.26 7.57
C ARG A 136 -8.26 -0.93 6.82
N LEU A 137 -9.29 -0.13 7.11
CA LEU A 137 -9.14 1.12 7.88
C LEU A 137 -9.28 0.94 9.41
N ARG A 138 -9.83 -0.18 9.94
CA ARG A 138 -9.88 -0.46 11.39
C ARG A 138 -9.66 -1.95 11.72
N ALA A 139 -9.02 -2.19 12.86
CA ALA A 139 -8.39 -3.46 13.22
C ALA A 139 -9.22 -4.32 14.18
N ASP A 140 -9.39 -5.61 13.85
CA ASP A 140 -9.58 -6.70 14.81
C ASP A 140 -8.23 -7.39 15.13
N ALA A 141 -8.19 -8.16 16.23
CA ALA A 141 -7.01 -8.73 16.87
C ALA A 141 -6.09 -9.57 15.93
N PRO A 142 -4.75 -9.53 16.10
CA PRO A 142 -3.83 -10.29 15.26
C PRO A 142 -3.84 -11.80 15.60
N CYS A 143 -3.93 -12.67 14.58
CA CYS A 143 -3.83 -14.14 14.75
C CYS A 143 -2.40 -14.65 15.03
N ALA A 144 -1.37 -13.82 14.77
CA ALA A 144 0.03 -14.13 15.03
C ALA A 144 0.79 -12.86 15.46
N PRO A 145 0.59 -12.39 16.71
CA PRO A 145 1.20 -11.15 17.22
C PRO A 145 2.74 -11.19 17.23
N GLN A 146 3.33 -12.38 17.40
CA GLN A 146 4.78 -12.61 17.40
C GLN A 146 5.42 -12.48 16.02
N VAL A 147 4.64 -12.59 14.93
CA VAL A 147 5.17 -12.47 13.58
C VAL A 147 5.24 -11.00 13.21
N ALA A 148 6.48 -10.51 13.07
CA ALA A 148 6.78 -9.13 12.72
C ALA A 148 6.12 -8.75 11.39
N ARG A 149 5.47 -7.58 11.39
CA ARG A 149 4.88 -6.92 10.22
C ARG A 149 5.72 -5.72 9.87
N ARG A 150 6.08 -5.58 8.59
CA ARG A 150 6.73 -4.39 8.06
C ARG A 150 5.84 -3.73 7.01
N ALA A 151 5.63 -2.43 7.12
CA ALA A 151 4.90 -1.65 6.13
C ALA A 151 5.88 -0.71 5.41
N VAL A 152 5.71 -0.56 4.10
CA VAL A 152 6.49 0.36 3.27
C VAL A 152 5.54 1.14 2.37
N TRP A 153 5.70 2.45 2.35
CA TRP A 153 4.92 3.34 1.50
C TRP A 153 5.80 3.93 0.40
N ILE A 154 5.35 3.81 -0.84
CA ILE A 154 6.02 4.38 -2.00
C ILE A 154 5.16 5.54 -2.48
N LEU A 155 5.72 6.74 -2.35
CA LEU A 155 5.05 7.97 -2.73
C LEU A 155 5.09 8.18 -4.26
N PRO A 156 4.20 8.99 -4.83
CA PRO A 156 4.24 9.35 -6.24
C PRO A 156 5.58 10.01 -6.62
N MET A 157 5.94 9.92 -7.91
CA MET A 157 7.22 10.33 -8.52
C MET A 157 7.97 11.44 -7.76
N GLY A 158 9.18 11.12 -7.27
CA GLY A 158 10.12 12.08 -6.69
C GLY A 158 9.95 12.37 -5.19
N LEU A 159 8.90 11.87 -4.53
CA LEU A 159 8.65 12.14 -3.11
C LEU A 159 9.33 11.13 -2.14
N GLY A 160 9.83 10.00 -2.65
CA GLY A 160 10.58 9.02 -1.87
C GLY A 160 9.74 7.90 -1.24
N ARG A 161 10.24 7.31 -0.14
CA ARG A 161 9.68 6.16 0.58
C ARG A 161 9.55 6.45 2.09
N ILE A 162 8.52 5.90 2.74
CA ILE A 162 8.26 6.02 4.19
C ILE A 162 8.06 4.63 4.81
#